data_AF-A0A972DY10-F1
#
_entry.id   AF-A0A972DY10-F1
#
_cell.length_a   1.000
_cell.length_b   1.000
_cell.length_c   1.000
_cell.angle_alpha   90.00
_cell.angle_beta   90.00
_cell.angle_gamma   90.00
#
_symmetry.space_group_name_H-M   'P 1'
#
loop_
_entity.id
_entity.type
_entity.pdbx_description
1 polymer ?
#
loop_
_entity_poly.entity_id
_entity_poly.type
_entity_poly.pdbx_seq_one_letter_code
_entity_poly.pdbx_strand_id
1 'polypeptide(L)'
;MKTKNLVQDLRALSCQVKSWLDARHKAGEIVCGRDRDRLTFLLTTKDAFERVYVALLLDHGHAAEAFKQLYDAIVASLSQSEIDDPQGWADTVLSSCRDLMLRCHGLAKEMEAEPPRGGKAVLTESRCEHTEDFASVTWYGSDFQFNPTQARCVGVLWRAWQRLADRAPAVHQRTIRDEIESQNADFRLAHVFRSAGVMHPAWGTMIHSAGGGRFYLDKPVNTESLKGRSKRKTIRRK
;
A
#
# COMPACT_ATOMS: atom_id res chain seq x y z
N MET A 1 -0.07 15.50 -16.70
CA MET A 1 1.01 15.88 -17.66
C MET A 1 2.38 16.16 -16.99
N LYS A 2 2.46 16.46 -15.69
CA LYS A 2 3.70 16.89 -14.99
C LYS A 2 4.72 15.78 -14.65
N THR A 3 4.31 14.52 -14.50
CA THR A 3 5.21 13.40 -14.16
C THR A 3 6.20 13.02 -15.27
N LYS A 4 5.87 13.32 -16.55
CA LYS A 4 6.78 13.07 -17.69
C LYS A 4 8.05 13.93 -17.62
N ASN A 5 7.96 15.13 -17.06
CA ASN A 5 9.09 16.05 -16.94
C ASN A 5 10.07 15.60 -15.84
N LEU A 6 9.57 15.09 -14.71
CA LEU A 6 10.42 14.61 -13.62
C LEU A 6 11.31 13.43 -14.04
N VAL A 7 10.77 12.49 -14.82
CA VAL A 7 11.54 11.36 -15.37
C VAL A 7 12.60 11.85 -16.36
N GLN A 8 12.31 12.89 -17.13
CA GLN A 8 13.27 13.51 -18.04
C GLN A 8 14.39 14.23 -17.27
N ASP A 9 14.06 14.93 -16.19
CA ASP A 9 15.03 15.63 -15.34
C ASP A 9 15.98 14.66 -14.63
N LEU A 10 15.47 13.54 -14.10
CA LEU A 10 16.29 12.48 -13.51
C LEU A 10 17.24 11.83 -14.53
N ARG A 11 16.77 11.63 -15.77
CA ARG A 11 17.61 11.14 -16.87
C ARG A 11 18.69 12.15 -17.24
N ALA A 12 18.35 13.43 -17.29
CA ALA A 12 19.31 14.50 -17.59
C ALA A 12 20.41 14.59 -16.52
N LEU A 13 20.04 14.57 -15.25
CA LEU A 13 20.98 14.55 -14.12
C LEU A 13 21.91 13.32 -14.20
N SER A 14 21.34 12.15 -14.49
CA SER A 14 22.16 10.95 -14.69
C SER A 14 23.17 11.08 -15.83
N CYS A 15 22.80 11.72 -16.94
CA CYS A 15 23.70 11.94 -18.06
C CYS A 15 24.84 12.90 -17.68
N GLN A 16 24.55 13.94 -16.91
CA GLN A 16 25.55 14.89 -16.42
C GLN A 16 26.55 14.21 -15.47
N VAL A 17 26.07 13.41 -14.52
CA VAL A 17 26.92 12.64 -13.59
C VAL A 17 27.83 11.68 -14.36
N LYS A 18 27.28 10.95 -15.34
CA LYS A 18 28.08 10.03 -16.17
C LYS A 18 29.17 10.76 -16.97
N SER A 19 28.82 11.88 -17.60
CA SER A 19 29.75 12.70 -18.39
C SER A 19 30.90 13.25 -17.53
N TRP A 20 30.58 13.72 -16.32
CA TRP A 20 31.57 14.21 -15.36
C TRP A 20 32.55 13.10 -14.94
N LEU A 21 32.05 11.90 -14.72
CA LEU A 21 32.87 10.72 -14.38
C LEU A 21 33.77 10.28 -15.52
N ASP A 22 33.25 10.25 -16.75
CA ASP A 22 34.03 9.91 -17.94
C ASP A 22 35.17 10.93 -18.19
N ALA A 23 34.91 12.21 -17.91
CA ALA A 23 35.91 13.28 -18.02
C ALA A 23 37.05 13.09 -17.02
N ARG A 24 36.74 12.79 -15.75
CA ARG A 24 37.76 12.53 -14.71
C ARG A 24 38.56 11.26 -14.96
N HIS A 25 37.93 10.22 -15.48
CA HIS A 25 38.65 9.02 -15.91
C HIS A 25 39.63 9.33 -17.04
N LYS A 26 39.24 10.14 -18.03
CA LYS A 26 40.12 10.56 -19.12
C LYS A 26 41.27 11.47 -18.68
N ALA A 27 41.03 12.30 -17.66
CA ALA A 27 42.05 13.14 -17.05
C ALA A 27 43.11 12.34 -16.25
N GLY A 28 42.90 11.03 -16.06
CA GLY A 28 43.79 10.20 -15.25
C GLY A 28 43.64 10.47 -13.75
N GLU A 29 42.61 11.19 -13.33
CA GLU A 29 42.32 11.50 -11.92
C GLU A 29 41.66 10.31 -11.20
N ILE A 30 41.24 9.29 -11.94
CA ILE A 30 40.65 8.05 -11.42
C ILE A 30 41.65 6.91 -11.69
N VAL A 31 42.53 6.65 -10.72
CA VAL A 31 43.81 5.95 -10.94
C VAL A 31 43.74 4.45 -10.65
N CYS A 32 42.70 3.93 -9.98
CA CYS A 32 42.67 2.51 -9.61
C CYS A 32 41.34 1.80 -9.82
N GLY A 33 41.39 0.47 -9.98
CA GLY A 33 40.20 -0.39 -10.14
C GLY A 33 39.18 -0.27 -9.00
N ARG A 34 39.60 0.22 -7.83
CA ARG A 34 38.73 0.47 -6.67
C ARG A 34 37.78 1.66 -6.87
N ASP A 35 38.18 2.66 -7.67
CA ASP A 35 37.30 3.79 -8.01
C ASP A 35 36.28 3.40 -9.09
N ARG A 36 36.65 2.49 -9.99
CA ARG A 36 35.71 1.88 -10.95
C ARG A 36 34.63 1.05 -10.24
N ASP A 37 34.98 0.34 -9.17
CA ASP A 37 34.01 -0.37 -8.34
C ASP A 37 33.12 0.59 -7.55
N ARG A 38 33.66 1.71 -7.04
CA ARG A 38 32.87 2.78 -6.41
C ARG A 38 31.94 3.49 -7.39
N LEU A 39 32.36 3.65 -8.64
CA LEU A 39 31.54 4.18 -9.72
C LEU A 39 30.42 3.25 -10.14
N THR A 40 30.74 1.97 -10.21
CA THR A 40 29.76 0.92 -10.48
C THR A 40 28.77 0.84 -9.33
N PHE A 41 29.23 0.99 -8.08
CA PHE A 41 28.40 1.12 -6.88
C PHE A 41 27.48 2.35 -6.95
N LEU A 42 28.00 3.54 -7.31
CA LEU A 42 27.19 4.76 -7.46
C LEU A 42 26.11 4.62 -8.55
N LEU A 43 26.44 3.97 -9.67
CA LEU A 43 25.50 3.68 -10.76
C LEU A 43 24.51 2.55 -10.41
N THR A 44 24.89 1.57 -9.58
CA THR A 44 23.94 0.59 -9.03
C THR A 44 23.05 1.19 -7.95
N THR A 45 23.56 2.13 -7.14
CA THR A 45 22.71 2.94 -6.26
C THR A 45 21.79 3.86 -7.05
N LYS A 46 22.13 4.30 -8.26
CA LYS A 46 21.21 5.04 -9.14
C LYS A 46 20.04 4.16 -9.59
N ASP A 47 20.29 2.93 -10.04
CA ASP A 47 19.22 1.98 -10.37
C ASP A 47 18.41 1.60 -9.12
N ALA A 48 19.07 1.49 -7.96
CA ALA A 48 18.40 1.31 -6.68
C ALA A 48 17.60 2.56 -6.29
N PHE A 49 18.09 3.76 -6.56
CA PHE A 49 17.42 5.03 -6.26
C PHE A 49 16.17 5.18 -7.12
N GLU A 50 16.26 4.92 -8.42
CA GLU A 50 15.10 4.93 -9.31
C GLU A 50 14.06 3.89 -8.87
N ARG A 51 14.49 2.68 -8.49
CA ARG A 51 13.58 1.62 -8.01
C ARG A 51 12.96 1.92 -6.65
N VAL A 52 13.76 2.42 -5.70
CA VAL A 52 13.32 2.79 -4.35
C VAL A 52 12.43 4.03 -4.42
N TYR A 53 12.77 5.02 -5.23
CA TYR A 53 11.97 6.23 -5.40
C TYR A 53 10.62 5.95 -6.08
N VAL A 54 10.59 5.09 -7.10
CA VAL A 54 9.34 4.61 -7.71
C VAL A 54 8.52 3.78 -6.71
N ALA A 55 9.16 2.93 -5.89
CA ALA A 55 8.46 2.16 -4.86
C ALA A 55 7.92 3.04 -3.72
N LEU A 56 8.67 4.08 -3.31
CA LEU A 56 8.30 5.02 -2.25
C LEU A 56 7.22 6.01 -2.69
N LEU A 57 7.15 6.36 -3.98
CA LEU A 57 6.04 7.11 -4.56
C LEU A 57 4.72 6.32 -4.57
N LEU A 58 4.78 4.98 -4.48
CA LEU A 58 3.61 4.11 -4.44
C LEU A 58 3.16 3.76 -3.01
N ASP A 59 4.00 4.00 -1.99
CA ASP A 59 3.71 3.64 -0.59
C ASP A 59 4.00 4.83 0.34
N HIS A 60 3.01 5.72 0.46
CA HIS A 60 3.14 7.08 0.99
C HIS A 60 3.55 7.21 2.49
N GLY A 61 3.73 6.12 3.23
CA GLY A 61 3.96 6.16 4.68
C GLY A 61 5.43 6.16 5.14
N HIS A 62 6.35 5.56 4.37
CA HIS A 62 7.71 5.27 4.85
C HIS A 62 8.83 5.94 4.02
N ALA A 63 8.44 6.80 3.08
CA ALA A 63 9.35 7.38 2.09
C ALA A 63 10.39 8.34 2.66
N ALA A 64 10.01 9.16 3.65
CA ALA A 64 10.90 10.17 4.18
C ALA A 64 12.11 9.57 4.94
N GLU A 65 11.87 8.54 5.74
CA GLU A 65 12.92 7.94 6.59
C GLU A 65 13.91 7.09 5.75
N ALA A 66 13.39 6.32 4.78
CA ALA A 66 14.22 5.55 3.86
C ALA A 66 15.11 6.45 2.97
N PHE A 67 14.57 7.61 2.56
CA PHE A 67 15.31 8.58 1.78
C PHE A 67 16.43 9.24 2.60
N LYS A 68 16.14 9.61 3.85
CA LYS A 68 17.13 10.19 4.77
C LYS A 68 18.28 9.22 5.05
N GLN A 69 17.98 7.94 5.29
CA GLN A 69 19.02 6.92 5.51
C GLN A 69 19.94 6.74 4.29
N LEU A 70 19.36 6.76 3.09
CA LEU A 70 20.13 6.64 1.86
C LEU A 70 20.99 7.88 1.60
N TYR A 71 20.46 9.07 1.92
CA TYR A 71 21.19 10.34 1.87
C TYR A 71 22.41 10.33 2.81
N ASP A 72 22.22 9.95 4.08
CA ASP A 72 23.30 9.90 5.07
C ASP A 72 24.40 8.93 4.65
N ALA A 73 24.04 7.79 4.02
CA ALA A 73 24.98 6.82 3.50
C ALA A 73 25.81 7.34 2.30
N ILE A 74 25.19 8.14 1.42
CA ILE A 74 25.88 8.76 0.29
C ILE A 74 26.88 9.80 0.80
N VAL A 75 26.46 10.69 1.70
CA VAL A 75 27.33 11.71 2.31
C VAL A 75 28.52 11.07 3.01
N ALA A 76 28.28 10.04 3.84
CA ALA A 76 29.34 9.33 4.55
C ALA A 76 30.37 8.65 3.61
N SER A 77 29.91 8.16 2.45
CA SER A 77 30.80 7.54 1.44
C SER A 77 31.68 8.57 0.72
N LEU A 78 31.17 9.78 0.53
CA LEU A 78 31.87 10.87 -0.17
C LEU A 78 32.90 11.57 0.71
N SER A 79 32.69 11.61 2.02
CA SER A 79 33.67 12.16 2.98
C SER A 79 34.96 11.34 3.07
N GLN A 80 35.01 10.14 2.48
CA GLN A 80 36.18 9.26 2.48
C GLN A 80 37.03 9.35 1.18
N SER A 81 36.69 10.24 0.24
CA SER A 81 37.47 10.44 -0.99
C SER A 81 38.23 11.77 -0.96
N GLU A 82 39.52 11.74 -1.30
CA GLU A 82 40.31 12.94 -1.60
C GLU A 82 39.77 13.59 -2.87
N ILE A 83 38.84 14.52 -2.69
CA ILE A 83 38.35 15.42 -3.72
C ILE A 83 39.02 16.78 -3.42
N ASP A 84 39.55 17.48 -4.43
CA ASP A 84 40.21 18.78 -4.22
C ASP A 84 39.29 19.86 -3.64
N ASP A 85 37.98 19.70 -3.84
CA ASP A 85 36.92 20.44 -3.15
C ASP A 85 35.69 19.51 -2.95
N PRO A 86 35.71 18.65 -1.92
CA PRO A 86 34.61 17.73 -1.63
C PRO A 86 33.36 18.50 -1.23
N GLN A 87 33.55 19.68 -0.64
CA GLN A 87 32.51 20.50 -0.07
C GLN A 87 31.68 21.18 -1.19
N GLY A 88 32.33 21.81 -2.17
CA GLY A 88 31.64 22.48 -3.28
C GLY A 88 30.86 21.51 -4.19
N TRP A 89 31.39 20.30 -4.41
CA TRP A 89 30.66 19.27 -5.15
C TRP A 89 29.48 18.72 -4.34
N ALA A 90 29.67 18.43 -3.05
CA ALA A 90 28.59 18.01 -2.17
C ALA A 90 27.48 19.07 -2.15
N ASP A 91 27.81 20.35 -1.93
CA ASP A 91 26.83 21.44 -1.89
C ASP A 91 26.01 21.57 -3.19
N THR A 92 26.65 21.35 -4.35
CA THR A 92 25.98 21.39 -5.66
C THR A 92 24.99 20.22 -5.84
N VAL A 93 25.38 19.01 -5.43
CA VAL A 93 24.51 17.83 -5.47
C VAL A 93 23.37 17.95 -4.46
N LEU A 94 23.69 18.41 -3.24
CA LEU A 94 22.73 18.63 -2.17
C LEU A 94 21.69 19.69 -2.52
N SER A 95 22.12 20.79 -3.12
CA SER A 95 21.23 21.83 -3.65
C SER A 95 20.29 21.27 -4.71
N SER A 96 20.82 20.48 -5.66
CA SER A 96 20.03 19.86 -6.72
C SER A 96 19.01 18.84 -6.19
N CYS A 97 19.39 18.03 -5.19
CA CYS A 97 18.50 17.10 -4.50
C CYS A 97 17.43 17.82 -3.69
N ARG A 98 17.79 18.90 -2.98
CA ARG A 98 16.86 19.73 -2.20
C ARG A 98 15.81 20.38 -3.09
N ASP A 99 16.23 20.96 -4.22
CA ASP A 99 15.32 21.56 -5.21
C ASP A 99 14.37 20.52 -5.81
N LEU A 100 14.89 19.32 -6.12
CA LEU A 100 14.05 18.22 -6.58
C LEU A 100 13.02 17.82 -5.53
N MET A 101 13.43 17.69 -4.26
CA MET A 101 12.53 17.38 -3.15
C MET A 101 11.45 18.44 -2.94
N LEU A 102 11.82 19.73 -2.98
CA LEU A 102 10.86 20.83 -2.83
C LEU A 102 9.85 20.86 -3.98
N ARG A 103 10.28 20.60 -5.22
CA ARG A 103 9.37 20.45 -6.37
C ARG A 103 8.43 19.25 -6.19
N CYS A 104 8.93 18.13 -5.69
CA CYS A 104 8.09 16.95 -5.43
C CYS A 104 7.09 17.18 -4.29
N HIS A 105 7.49 17.88 -3.24
CA HIS A 105 6.61 18.25 -2.14
C HIS A 105 5.56 19.27 -2.58
N GLY A 106 5.92 20.24 -3.42
CA GLY A 106 4.99 21.17 -4.06
C GLY A 106 3.98 20.45 -4.96
N LEU A 107 4.43 19.47 -5.76
CA LEU A 107 3.56 18.64 -6.58
C LEU A 107 2.63 17.76 -5.73
N ALA A 108 3.10 17.22 -4.61
CA ALA A 108 2.25 16.49 -3.67
C ALA A 108 1.16 17.41 -3.08
N LYS A 109 1.52 18.65 -2.72
CA LYS A 109 0.60 19.66 -2.21
C LYS A 109 -0.40 20.16 -3.27
N GLU A 110 0.02 20.22 -4.54
CA GLU A 110 -0.87 20.52 -5.68
C GLU A 110 -1.80 19.34 -6.01
N MET A 111 -1.33 18.09 -5.87
CA MET A 111 -2.17 16.89 -6.01
C MET A 111 -3.19 16.77 -4.88
N GLU A 112 -2.90 17.33 -3.71
CA GLU A 112 -3.87 17.50 -2.61
C GLU A 112 -4.86 18.66 -2.84
N ALA A 113 -4.59 19.59 -3.77
CA ALA A 113 -5.38 20.80 -3.99
C ALA A 113 -6.45 20.69 -5.09
N GLU A 114 -6.59 19.54 -5.75
CA GLU A 114 -7.79 19.22 -6.56
C GLU A 114 -8.94 18.80 -5.62
N PRO A 115 -10.17 19.31 -5.80
CA PRO A 115 -11.27 19.00 -4.89
C PRO A 115 -11.56 17.50 -4.92
N PRO A 116 -11.63 16.83 -3.77
CA PRO A 116 -11.99 15.42 -3.74
C PRO A 116 -13.44 15.28 -4.21
N ARG A 117 -13.65 14.73 -5.42
CA ARG A 117 -14.88 14.00 -5.71
C ARG A 117 -14.86 12.75 -4.84
N GLY A 118 -15.34 12.89 -3.62
CA GLY A 118 -15.25 11.87 -2.59
C GLY A 118 -14.94 12.54 -1.27
N GLY A 119 -15.93 13.25 -0.73
CA GLY A 119 -15.85 13.84 0.59
C GLY A 119 -15.31 12.79 1.57
N LYS A 120 -14.27 13.15 2.30
CA LYS A 120 -13.89 12.41 3.50
C LYS A 120 -15.12 12.41 4.39
N ALA A 121 -15.78 11.26 4.46
CA ALA A 121 -16.85 11.02 5.40
C ALA A 121 -16.31 11.40 6.78
N VAL A 122 -16.83 12.50 7.31
CA VAL A 122 -16.78 12.77 8.74
C VAL A 122 -17.28 11.49 9.38
N LEU A 123 -16.45 10.89 10.24
CA LEU A 123 -16.77 9.69 11.01
C LEU A 123 -17.82 10.06 12.08
N THR A 124 -18.97 10.58 11.67
CA THR A 124 -20.16 10.70 12.52
C THR A 124 -20.64 9.28 12.76
N GLU A 125 -20.39 8.76 13.96
CA GLU A 125 -21.05 7.62 14.60
C GLU A 125 -21.76 6.65 13.63
N SER A 126 -20.95 6.06 12.76
CA SER A 126 -20.98 4.66 12.35
C SER A 126 -22.35 4.00 12.14
N ARG A 127 -23.25 4.63 11.40
CA ARG A 127 -24.50 3.98 11.01
C ARG A 127 -24.24 2.98 9.89
N CYS A 128 -24.62 1.74 10.11
CA CYS A 128 -24.68 0.73 9.06
C CYS A 128 -25.98 0.95 8.28
N GLU A 129 -25.88 1.13 6.97
CA GLU A 129 -27.02 1.39 6.08
C GLU A 129 -27.04 0.37 4.96
N HIS A 130 -28.24 0.07 4.44
CA HIS A 130 -28.40 -0.85 3.32
C HIS A 130 -29.64 -0.48 2.51
N THR A 131 -29.65 -0.89 1.24
CA THR A 131 -30.87 -0.88 0.42
C THR A 131 -31.83 -1.98 0.87
N GLU A 132 -33.12 -1.85 0.54
CA GLU A 132 -34.15 -2.83 0.92
C GLU A 132 -33.83 -4.27 0.48
N ASP A 133 -33.22 -4.39 -0.69
CA ASP A 133 -32.80 -5.66 -1.30
C ASP A 133 -31.39 -6.11 -0.89
N PHE A 134 -30.67 -5.32 -0.07
CA PHE A 134 -29.26 -5.53 0.28
C PHE A 134 -28.29 -5.58 -0.91
N ALA A 135 -28.67 -5.07 -2.08
CA ALA A 135 -27.77 -4.96 -3.23
C ALA A 135 -26.60 -4.02 -2.95
N SER A 136 -26.83 -2.97 -2.14
CA SER A 136 -25.80 -2.05 -1.66
C SER A 136 -25.86 -1.94 -0.13
N VAL A 137 -24.70 -2.04 0.51
CA VAL A 137 -24.55 -1.95 1.97
C VAL A 137 -23.38 -1.04 2.32
N THR A 138 -23.66 -0.02 3.12
CA THR A 138 -22.66 0.84 3.76
C THR A 138 -22.38 0.33 5.16
N TRP A 139 -21.23 -0.30 5.36
CA TRP A 139 -20.81 -0.88 6.64
C TRP A 139 -19.68 -0.05 7.25
N TYR A 140 -19.98 0.72 8.30
CA TYR A 140 -18.99 1.53 9.02
C TYR A 140 -18.16 2.44 8.07
N GLY A 141 -18.82 3.04 7.07
CA GLY A 141 -18.19 3.92 6.09
C GLY A 141 -17.54 3.21 4.89
N SER A 142 -17.62 1.88 4.81
CA SER A 142 -17.22 1.11 3.63
C SER A 142 -18.44 0.66 2.83
N ASP A 143 -18.49 1.03 1.56
CA ASP A 143 -19.58 0.63 0.66
C ASP A 143 -19.26 -0.69 -0.04
N PHE A 144 -20.22 -1.61 0.00
CA PHE A 144 -20.15 -2.90 -0.65
C PHE A 144 -21.34 -3.09 -1.59
N GLN A 145 -21.07 -3.61 -2.78
CA GLN A 145 -22.09 -4.00 -3.75
C GLN A 145 -22.14 -5.51 -3.89
N PHE A 146 -23.34 -6.08 -3.97
CA PHE A 146 -23.55 -7.52 -4.02
C PHE A 146 -24.38 -7.90 -5.23
N ASN A 147 -24.11 -9.08 -5.79
CA ASN A 147 -25.05 -9.70 -6.72
C ASN A 147 -26.31 -10.20 -5.98
N PRO A 148 -27.41 -10.53 -6.69
CA PRO A 148 -28.67 -10.89 -6.04
C PRO A 148 -28.57 -12.05 -5.03
N THR A 149 -27.78 -13.08 -5.33
CA THR A 149 -27.59 -14.22 -4.43
C THR A 149 -26.78 -13.84 -3.19
N GLN A 150 -25.72 -13.04 -3.36
CA GLN A 150 -24.91 -12.51 -2.27
C GLN A 150 -25.74 -11.59 -1.38
N ALA A 151 -26.52 -10.69 -1.96
CA ALA A 151 -27.40 -9.75 -1.26
C ALA A 151 -28.40 -10.48 -0.36
N ARG A 152 -29.07 -11.53 -0.88
CA ARG A 152 -29.95 -12.38 -0.06
C ARG A 152 -29.22 -13.03 1.12
N CYS A 153 -27.99 -13.53 0.91
CA CYS A 153 -27.18 -14.10 1.98
C CYS A 153 -26.83 -13.04 3.06
N VAL A 154 -26.43 -11.83 2.63
CA VAL A 154 -26.14 -10.70 3.53
C VAL A 154 -27.38 -10.33 4.33
N GLY A 155 -28.56 -10.27 3.71
CA GLY A 155 -29.82 -9.99 4.39
C GLY A 155 -30.13 -10.96 5.52
N VAL A 156 -29.88 -12.27 5.34
CA VAL A 156 -30.04 -13.28 6.41
C VAL A 156 -29.09 -13.00 7.57
N LEU A 157 -27.81 -12.75 7.28
CA LEU A 157 -26.81 -12.45 8.31
C LEU A 157 -27.11 -11.12 9.03
N TRP A 158 -27.62 -10.13 8.31
CA TRP A 158 -27.98 -8.81 8.83
C TRP A 158 -29.15 -8.88 9.81
N ARG A 159 -30.22 -9.60 9.46
CA ARG A 159 -31.35 -9.84 10.37
C ARG A 159 -30.90 -10.57 11.63
N ALA A 160 -29.99 -11.54 11.51
CA ALA A 160 -29.43 -12.24 12.66
C ALA A 160 -28.59 -11.31 13.54
N TRP A 161 -27.80 -10.42 12.93
CA TRP A 161 -26.99 -9.40 13.61
C TRP A 161 -27.86 -8.39 14.37
N GLN A 162 -28.93 -7.87 13.76
CA GLN A 162 -29.83 -6.88 14.38
C GLN A 162 -30.55 -7.41 15.64
N ARG A 163 -30.80 -8.73 15.72
CA ARG A 163 -31.50 -9.33 16.88
C ARG A 163 -30.70 -9.27 18.17
N LEU A 164 -29.37 -9.16 18.11
CA LEU A 164 -28.48 -9.23 19.27
C LEU A 164 -27.48 -8.07 19.20
N ALA A 165 -27.85 -6.94 19.81
CA ALA A 165 -27.09 -5.68 19.79
C ALA A 165 -25.62 -5.82 20.26
N ASP A 166 -25.34 -6.79 21.13
CA ASP A 166 -24.02 -6.96 21.75
C ASP A 166 -23.15 -8.05 21.11
N ARG A 167 -23.75 -9.02 20.40
CA ARG A 167 -22.98 -10.11 19.78
C ARG A 167 -23.77 -10.78 18.66
N ALA A 168 -23.25 -10.65 17.44
CA ALA A 168 -23.84 -11.28 16.27
C ALA A 168 -23.82 -12.81 16.42
N PRO A 169 -24.98 -13.48 16.47
CA PRO A 169 -25.03 -14.93 16.51
C PRO A 169 -24.50 -15.48 15.19
N ALA A 170 -23.64 -16.49 15.27
CA ALA A 170 -23.15 -17.15 14.07
C ALA A 170 -24.26 -18.01 13.46
N VAL A 171 -24.62 -17.73 12.21
CA VAL A 171 -25.64 -18.46 11.44
C VAL A 171 -24.97 -19.58 10.66
N HIS A 172 -25.51 -20.79 10.73
CA HIS A 172 -24.99 -21.94 9.98
C HIS A 172 -25.33 -21.82 8.49
N GLN A 173 -24.41 -22.20 7.60
CA GLN A 173 -24.60 -22.07 6.14
C GLN A 173 -25.81 -22.83 5.60
N ARG A 174 -26.25 -23.91 6.26
CA ARG A 174 -27.50 -24.61 5.92
C ARG A 174 -28.71 -23.72 6.15
N THR A 175 -28.78 -23.05 7.29
CA THR A 175 -29.84 -22.07 7.58
C THR A 175 -29.84 -20.94 6.55
N ILE A 176 -28.65 -20.43 6.17
CA ILE A 176 -28.55 -19.40 5.13
C ILE A 176 -29.07 -19.94 3.79
N ARG A 177 -28.64 -21.14 3.37
CA ARG A 177 -29.09 -21.80 2.14
C ARG A 177 -30.61 -21.94 2.11
N ASP A 178 -31.20 -22.42 3.20
CA ASP A 178 -32.62 -22.73 3.31
C ASP A 178 -33.45 -21.42 3.24
N GLU A 179 -33.01 -20.35 3.90
CA GLU A 179 -33.63 -19.02 3.85
C GLU A 179 -33.56 -18.33 2.47
N ILE A 180 -32.50 -18.61 1.70
CA ILE A 180 -32.40 -18.11 0.32
C ILE A 180 -32.97 -19.09 -0.71
N GLU A 181 -33.57 -20.20 -0.25
CA GLU A 181 -34.18 -21.24 -1.07
C GLU A 181 -33.24 -21.78 -2.17
N SER A 182 -31.95 -21.86 -1.89
CA SER A 182 -30.98 -22.31 -2.88
C SER A 182 -31.09 -23.82 -3.07
N GLN A 183 -31.29 -24.25 -4.31
CA GLN A 183 -31.38 -25.66 -4.70
C GLN A 183 -30.02 -26.40 -4.69
N ASN A 184 -28.93 -25.69 -4.37
CA ASN A 184 -27.60 -26.30 -4.39
C ASN A 184 -27.35 -27.11 -3.10
N ALA A 185 -27.28 -28.44 -3.24
CA ALA A 185 -27.00 -29.36 -2.13
C ALA A 185 -25.64 -29.07 -1.45
N ASP A 186 -24.63 -28.71 -2.25
CA ASP A 186 -23.25 -28.41 -1.82
C ASP A 186 -23.02 -26.91 -1.54
N PHE A 187 -24.08 -26.19 -1.17
CA PHE A 187 -23.99 -24.77 -0.86
C PHE A 187 -22.91 -24.48 0.20
N ARG A 188 -21.95 -23.63 -0.19
CA ARG A 188 -20.92 -23.08 0.70
C ARG A 188 -20.93 -21.58 0.57
N LEU A 189 -21.16 -20.87 1.67
CA LEU A 189 -21.24 -19.41 1.65
C LEU A 189 -19.97 -18.78 1.07
N ALA A 190 -18.79 -19.31 1.44
CA ALA A 190 -17.52 -18.84 0.90
C ALA A 190 -17.39 -18.97 -0.63
N HIS A 191 -18.09 -19.91 -1.26
CA HIS A 191 -18.10 -20.03 -2.72
C HIS A 191 -19.00 -18.97 -3.36
N VAL A 192 -20.09 -18.57 -2.71
CA VAL A 192 -21.00 -17.51 -3.20
C VAL A 192 -20.30 -16.15 -3.26
N PHE A 193 -19.37 -15.89 -2.34
CA PHE A 193 -18.58 -14.65 -2.30
C PHE A 193 -17.25 -14.75 -3.06
N ARG A 194 -16.99 -15.85 -3.77
CA ARG A 194 -15.79 -15.99 -4.61
C ARG A 194 -16.19 -15.85 -6.08
N SER A 195 -15.59 -14.89 -6.77
CA SER A 195 -15.79 -14.69 -8.21
C SER A 195 -14.43 -14.66 -8.92
N ALA A 196 -14.28 -15.45 -9.99
CA ALA A 196 -13.03 -15.56 -10.75
C ALA A 196 -11.76 -15.81 -9.89
N GLY A 197 -11.90 -16.58 -8.80
CA GLY A 197 -10.80 -16.87 -7.86
C GLY A 197 -10.50 -15.74 -6.85
N VAL A 198 -11.10 -14.57 -7.00
CA VAL A 198 -10.97 -13.43 -6.09
C VAL A 198 -12.10 -13.47 -5.06
N MET A 199 -11.77 -13.22 -3.80
CA MET A 199 -12.77 -13.13 -2.73
C MET A 199 -13.38 -11.73 -2.70
N HIS A 200 -14.68 -11.64 -2.45
CA HIS A 200 -15.39 -10.38 -2.33
C HIS A 200 -14.78 -9.49 -1.23
N PRO A 201 -14.64 -8.16 -1.43
CA PRO A 201 -14.03 -7.24 -0.44
C PRO A 201 -14.71 -7.22 0.94
N ALA A 202 -16.00 -7.52 0.98
CA ALA A 202 -16.75 -7.64 2.24
C ALA A 202 -16.33 -8.85 3.08
N TRP A 203 -15.68 -9.85 2.48
CA TRP A 203 -15.23 -11.06 3.18
C TRP A 203 -14.01 -10.76 4.04
N GLY A 204 -14.07 -11.12 5.32
CA GLY A 204 -13.03 -10.80 6.31
C GLY A 204 -13.04 -9.35 6.79
N THR A 205 -13.78 -8.45 6.13
CA THR A 205 -14.03 -7.08 6.60
C THR A 205 -15.34 -7.03 7.38
N MET A 206 -16.43 -7.38 6.71
CA MET A 206 -17.79 -7.38 7.25
C MET A 206 -18.24 -8.80 7.62
N ILE A 207 -17.96 -9.78 6.76
CA ILE A 207 -18.42 -11.17 6.91
C ILE A 207 -17.28 -12.02 7.47
N HIS A 208 -17.51 -12.65 8.63
CA HIS A 208 -16.52 -13.48 9.32
C HIS A 208 -16.99 -14.92 9.47
N SER A 209 -16.03 -15.85 9.46
CA SER A 209 -16.26 -17.27 9.69
C SER A 209 -15.99 -17.62 11.15
N ALA A 210 -16.98 -18.20 11.84
CA ALA A 210 -16.82 -18.76 13.18
C ALA A 210 -16.30 -20.21 13.17
N GLY A 211 -15.95 -20.75 11.99
CA GLY A 211 -15.64 -22.16 11.80
C GLY A 211 -16.89 -23.04 11.75
N GLY A 212 -16.71 -24.32 11.42
CA GLY A 212 -17.81 -25.30 11.37
C GLY A 212 -18.96 -24.90 10.43
N GLY A 213 -18.69 -24.13 9.37
CA GLY A 213 -19.71 -23.65 8.43
C GLY A 213 -20.64 -22.57 9.00
N ARG A 214 -20.26 -21.89 10.10
CA ARG A 214 -21.02 -20.79 10.70
C ARG A 214 -20.40 -19.44 10.38
N PHE A 215 -21.24 -18.44 10.14
CA PHE A 215 -20.84 -17.11 9.69
C PHE A 215 -21.60 -16.03 10.44
N TYR A 216 -20.98 -14.87 10.62
CA TYR A 216 -21.57 -13.71 11.31
C TYR A 216 -21.07 -12.41 10.70
N LEU A 217 -21.80 -11.31 10.94
CA LEU A 217 -21.31 -9.97 10.65
C LEU A 217 -20.58 -9.43 11.87
N ASP A 218 -19.42 -8.81 11.66
CA ASP A 218 -18.67 -8.17 12.74
C ASP A 218 -18.39 -6.71 12.43
N LYS A 219 -18.25 -5.91 13.48
CA LYS A 219 -17.75 -4.55 13.33
C LYS A 219 -16.31 -4.64 12.82
N PRO A 220 -15.86 -3.75 11.90
CA PRO A 220 -14.48 -3.77 11.48
C PRO A 220 -13.60 -3.56 12.71
N VAL A 221 -12.86 -4.59 13.09
CA VAL A 221 -11.88 -4.47 14.18
C VAL A 221 -10.81 -3.55 13.63
N ASN A 222 -10.59 -2.39 14.28
CA ASN A 222 -9.52 -1.48 13.88
C ASN A 222 -8.20 -2.26 13.85
N THR A 223 -7.76 -2.62 12.65
CA THR A 223 -6.79 -3.69 12.40
C THR A 223 -5.41 -3.33 12.92
N GLU A 224 -5.18 -2.07 13.27
CA GLU A 224 -4.00 -1.62 14.01
C GLU A 224 -3.82 -2.38 15.33
N SER A 225 -4.91 -2.79 15.98
CA SER A 225 -4.87 -3.54 17.25
C SER A 225 -4.53 -5.03 17.09
N LEU A 226 -4.69 -5.63 15.90
CA LEU A 226 -4.55 -7.08 15.68
C LEU A 226 -3.19 -7.53 15.12
N LYS A 227 -2.33 -6.61 14.66
CA LYS A 227 -0.99 -6.95 14.12
C LYS A 227 -0.05 -7.63 15.15
N GLY A 228 -0.41 -7.69 16.43
CA GLY A 228 0.39 -8.31 17.50
C GLY A 228 0.16 -9.80 17.78
N ARG A 229 -0.86 -10.46 17.20
CA ARG A 229 -1.26 -11.82 17.63
C ARG A 229 -1.39 -12.83 16.49
N SER A 230 -0.29 -13.17 15.79
CA SER A 230 -0.29 -14.47 15.08
C SER A 230 1.12 -15.01 14.78
N LYS A 231 1.70 -15.71 15.76
CA LYS A 231 2.64 -16.82 15.54
C LYS A 231 2.41 -17.90 16.59
N ARG A 232 1.26 -18.58 16.57
CA ARG A 232 1.12 -19.84 17.32
C ARG A 232 1.71 -20.96 16.46
N LYS A 233 2.98 -21.24 16.70
CA LYS A 233 3.78 -22.28 16.05
C LYS A 233 3.18 -23.64 16.37
N THR A 234 2.60 -24.31 15.37
CA THR A 234 2.10 -25.67 15.49
C THR A 234 3.27 -26.62 15.71
N ILE A 235 3.38 -27.17 16.93
CA ILE A 235 4.35 -28.22 17.26
C ILE A 235 3.83 -29.52 16.64
N ARG A 236 4.48 -29.98 15.56
CA ARG A 236 4.32 -31.37 15.08
C ARG A 236 5.07 -32.29 16.05
N ARG A 237 4.33 -33.12 16.79
CA ARG A 237 4.91 -34.30 17.45
C ARG A 237 5.15 -35.38 16.38
N LYS A 238 6.36 -35.91 16.37
CA LYS A 238 6.76 -37.11 15.62
C LYS A 238 6.27 -38.36 16.34
#